data_AF-A0A2H1KM20-F1
#
_entry.id   AF-A0A2H1KM20-F1
#
_cell.length_a   1.000
_cell.length_b   1.000
_cell.length_c   1.000
_cell.angle_alpha   90.00
_cell.angle_beta   90.00
_cell.angle_gamma   90.00
#
_symmetry.space_group_name_H-M   'P 1'
#
loop_
_entity.id
_entity.type
_entity.pdbx_description
1 polymer ?
#
loop_
_entity_poly.entity_id
_entity_poly.type
_entity_poly.pdbx_seq_one_letter_code
_entity_poly.pdbx_strand_id
1 'polypeptide(L)' 'MTTQQRHRVFTDERWEKIEPLLPSNVGKRARPFENNRRIVEGIVYRYRAGIAWRDL' A
#
# COMPACT_ATOMS: atom_id res chain seq x y z
N MET A 1 22.00 0.45 -3.98
CA MET A 1 21.61 1.80 -3.49
C MET A 1 20.10 1.80 -3.28
N THR A 2 19.63 1.75 -2.04
CA THR A 2 18.18 1.84 -1.75
C THR A 2 17.74 3.29 -1.79
N THR A 3 17.07 3.70 -2.87
CA THR A 3 16.37 5.00 -2.94
C THR A 3 15.34 5.06 -1.81
N GLN A 4 15.57 5.95 -0.84
CA GLN A 4 14.64 6.17 0.25
C GLN A 4 13.53 7.12 -0.25
N GLN A 5 12.42 6.53 -0.69
CA GLN A 5 11.20 7.27 -1.02
C GLN A 5 10.58 7.82 0.28
N ARG A 6 10.22 9.12 0.30
CA ARG A 6 9.68 9.82 1.48
C ARG A 6 8.49 9.12 2.14
N HIS A 7 7.72 8.37 1.36
CA HIS A 7 6.50 7.67 1.80
C HIS A 7 6.68 6.16 1.95
N ARG A 8 7.92 5.64 1.87
CA ARG A 8 8.20 4.23 2.03
C ARG A 8 8.15 3.85 3.51
N VAL A 9 7.07 3.18 3.90
CA VAL A 9 6.81 2.82 5.29
C VAL A 9 7.38 1.44 5.62
N PHE A 10 7.39 0.53 4.64
CA PHE A 10 7.91 -0.83 4.82
C PHE A 10 9.28 -0.99 4.17
N THR A 11 10.19 -1.72 4.83
CA THR A 11 11.37 -2.28 4.18
C THR A 11 10.95 -3.32 3.14
N ASP A 12 11.82 -3.68 2.20
CA ASP A 12 11.51 -4.74 1.21
C ASP A 12 11.22 -6.07 1.91
N GLU A 13 12.05 -6.47 2.88
CA GLU A 13 11.85 -7.70 3.65
C GLU A 13 10.49 -7.76 4.39
N ARG A 14 9.98 -6.60 4.83
CA ARG A 14 8.65 -6.52 5.44
C ARG A 14 7.57 -6.56 4.37
N TRP A 15 7.79 -5.88 3.24
CA TRP A 15 6.88 -5.89 2.12
C TRP A 15 6.67 -7.29 1.55
N GLU A 16 7.74 -8.07 1.39
CA GLU A 16 7.71 -9.46 0.90
C GLU A 16 6.82 -10.38 1.76
N LYS A 17 6.66 -10.08 3.05
CA LYS A 17 5.76 -10.82 3.95
C LYS A 17 4.31 -10.36 3.85
N ILE A 18 4.08 -9.09 3.50
CA ILE A 18 2.74 -8.48 3.43
C ILE A 18 2.09 -8.76 2.08
N GLU A 19 2.85 -8.59 0.99
CA GLU A 19 2.37 -8.71 -0.39
C GLU A 19 1.56 -9.98 -0.69
N PRO A 20 1.98 -11.20 -0.28
CA PRO A 20 1.21 -12.42 -0.57
C PRO A 20 -0.12 -12.51 0.18
N LEU A 21 -0.34 -11.67 1.20
CA LEU A 21 -1.60 -11.62 1.95
C LEU A 21 -2.63 -10.69 1.27
N LEU A 22 -2.20 -9.91 0.29
CA LEU A 22 -3.07 -8.96 -0.39
C LEU A 22 -3.89 -9.66 -1.49
N PRO A 23 -5.12 -9.19 -1.73
CA PRO A 23 -5.93 -9.75 -2.79
C PRO A 23 -5.30 -9.51 -4.16
N SER A 24 -5.34 -10.53 -5.02
CA SER A 24 -4.96 -10.40 -6.42
C SER A 24 -6.09 -9.75 -7.25
N ASN A 25 -5.70 -9.15 -8.38
CA ASN A 25 -6.62 -8.69 -9.42
C ASN A 25 -7.14 -9.83 -10.31
N VAL A 26 -6.56 -11.03 -10.22
CA VAL A 26 -6.97 -12.20 -11.01
C VAL A 26 -8.45 -12.51 -10.78
N GLY A 27 -9.21 -12.61 -11.87
CA GLY A 27 -10.64 -12.94 -11.84
C GLY A 27 -11.58 -11.82 -11.40
N LYS A 28 -11.08 -10.59 -11.16
CA LYS A 28 -11.92 -9.46 -10.76
C LYS A 28 -12.37 -8.63 -11.96
N ARG A 29 -13.67 -8.29 -12.00
CA ARG A 29 -14.28 -7.43 -13.04
C ARG A 29 -14.00 -5.93 -12.83
N ALA A 30 -13.61 -5.53 -11.62
CA ALA A 30 -13.33 -4.14 -11.27
C ALA A 30 -12.00 -3.65 -11.85
N ARG A 31 -11.79 -2.32 -11.84
CA ARG A 31 -10.51 -1.73 -12.25
C ARG A 31 -9.37 -2.35 -11.42
N PRO A 32 -8.34 -2.92 -12.06
CA PRO A 32 -7.19 -3.48 -11.35
C PRO A 32 -6.51 -2.45 -10.46
N PHE A 33 -6.08 -2.86 -9.28
CA PHE A 33 -5.17 -2.05 -8.47
C PHE A 33 -3.81 -1.98 -9.16
N GLU A 34 -3.26 -0.78 -9.38
CA GLU A 34 -1.99 -0.60 -10.10
C GLU A 34 -0.77 -0.97 -9.25
N ASN A 35 -0.70 -0.49 -8.01
CA ASN A 35 0.43 -0.72 -7.12
C ASN A 35 -0.04 -0.94 -5.69
N ASN A 36 -0.10 -2.21 -5.29
CA ASN A 36 -0.55 -2.64 -3.97
C ASN A 36 0.27 -1.99 -2.84
N ARG A 37 1.59 -1.85 -3.02
CA ARG A 37 2.48 -1.21 -2.03
C ARG A 37 2.10 0.23 -1.78
N ARG A 38 1.92 1.00 -2.85
CA ARG A 38 1.55 2.41 -2.76
C ARG A 38 0.21 2.60 -2.05
N ILE A 39 -0.77 1.72 -2.32
CA ILE A 39 -2.09 1.76 -1.67
C ILE A 39 -1.95 1.48 -0.17
N VAL A 40 -1.28 0.40 0.20
CA VAL A 40 -1.12 0.01 1.62
C VAL A 40 -0.31 1.05 2.39
N GLU A 41 0.80 1.54 1.84
CA GLU A 41 1.59 2.60 2.48
C GLU A 41 0.79 3.91 2.63
N GLY A 42 -0.09 4.23 1.67
CA GLY A 42 -1.04 5.35 1.76
C GLY A 42 -2.07 5.16 2.87
N ILE A 43 -2.61 3.95 3.05
CA ILE A 43 -3.49 3.60 4.16
C ILE A 43 -2.79 3.79 5.50
N VAL A 44 -1.54 3.31 5.63
CA VAL A 44 -0.75 3.48 6.86
C VAL A 44 -0.47 4.95 7.15
N TYR A 45 -0.13 5.73 6.14
CA TYR A 45 0.05 7.17 6.28
C TYR A 45 -1.22 7.85 6.83
N ARG A 46 -2.39 7.53 6.25
CA ARG A 46 -3.68 8.07 6.69
C ARG A 46 -3.94 7.75 8.16
N TYR A 47 -3.73 6.49 8.57
CA TYR A 47 -3.88 6.08 9.97
C TYR A 47 -2.96 6.85 10.92
N ARG A 48 -1.70 7.09 10.52
CA ARG A 48 -0.73 7.85 11.33
C ARG A 48 -1.06 9.34 11.42
N ALA A 49 -1.60 9.92 10.34
CA ALA A 49 -1.95 11.33 10.26
C ALA A 49 -3.31 11.66 10.88
N GLY A 50 -4.12 10.65 11.23
CA GLY A 50 -5.45 10.86 11.82
C GLY A 50 -6.50 11.42 10.85
N ILE A 51 -6.29 11.33 9.53
CA ILE A 51 -7.18 11.88 8.51
C ILE A 51 -8.45 11.03 8.42
N ALA A 52 -9.65 11.61 8.42
CA ALA A 52 -10.91 10.86 8.29
C ALA A 52 -11.11 10.34 6.85
N TRP A 53 -11.86 9.25 6.68
CA TRP A 53 -12.09 8.65 5.34
C TRP A 53 -13.02 9.53 4.50
N ARG A 54 -13.85 10.34 5.16
CA ARG A 54 -14.82 11.24 4.51
C ARG A 54 -14.17 12.47 3.89
N ASP A 55 -12.95 12.80 4.28
CA ASP A 55 -12.24 14.00 3.82
C ASP A 55 -11.46 13.75 2.50
N LEU A 56 -11.67 12.58 1.88
CA LEU A 56 -11.04 12.08 0.65
C LEU A 56 -12.13 11.76 -0.38
#